data_AF-F8DES5-F1
#
_entry.id   AF-F8DES5-F1
#
_cell.length_a   1.000
_cell.length_b   1.000
_cell.length_c   1.000
_cell.angle_alpha   90.00
_cell.angle_beta   90.00
_cell.angle_gamma   90.00
#
_symmetry.space_group_name_H-M   'P 1'
#
loop_
_entity.id
_entity.type
_entity.pdbx_description
1 polymer ?
#
loop_
_entity_poly.entity_id
_entity_poly.type
_entity_poly.pdbx_seq_one_letter_code
_entity_poly.pdbx_strand_id
1 'polypeptide(L)'
;MPKPEIPDACELPCAINGWLYDTDDTSNGHVWRSSEHDCSIGVFDTIGSVAVRVTDDRVSGFASNITLERIDYDDDRDAALVDGFAAACEWMTETDPDAWSHPDVCEAVFDAPPGYALETYYLENREAIVYYRDLAFDGDRPTRRVPDEYSRENCPYLYVHEWRGSGSATVALTPWTEAHGPGSRHPEIESVVETPSECGLEVAVTMARQWAREHTEGEIDADATGQAGLEGWSA
;
A
#
# COMPACT_ATOMS: atom_id res chain seq x y z
N MET A 1 -5.41 6.63 20.09
CA MET A 1 -4.79 6.57 21.44
C MET A 1 -3.51 7.41 21.39
N PRO A 2 -3.07 8.05 22.48
CA PRO A 2 -1.79 8.77 22.49
C PRO A 2 -0.61 7.80 22.36
N LYS A 3 0.54 8.31 21.90
CA LYS A 3 1.83 7.60 21.95
C LYS A 3 2.13 7.20 23.41
N PRO A 4 2.53 5.95 23.68
CA PRO A 4 2.83 5.52 25.05
C PRO A 4 4.02 6.30 25.62
N GLU A 5 4.07 6.44 26.96
CA GLU A 5 5.26 6.96 27.63
C GLU A 5 6.33 5.85 27.64
N ILE A 6 7.60 6.24 27.56
CA ILE A 6 8.72 5.30 27.63
C ILE A 6 8.90 4.93 29.10
N PRO A 7 8.85 3.64 29.48
CA PRO A 7 9.09 3.23 30.86
C PRO A 7 10.48 3.65 31.34
N ASP A 8 10.62 4.03 32.62
CA ASP A 8 11.88 4.51 33.21
C ASP A 8 13.07 3.54 33.05
N ALA A 9 12.78 2.25 32.89
CA ALA A 9 13.78 1.19 32.70
C ALA A 9 14.32 1.11 31.26
N CYS A 10 13.76 1.85 30.32
CA CYS A 10 14.09 1.79 28.90
C CYS A 10 14.75 3.08 28.41
N GLU A 11 15.85 2.93 27.67
CA GLU A 11 16.42 3.97 26.84
C GLU A 11 16.27 3.54 25.38
N LEU A 12 15.53 4.31 24.59
CA LEU A 12 15.30 3.97 23.18
C LEU A 12 16.55 4.31 22.36
N PRO A 13 17.06 3.37 21.53
CA PRO A 13 18.18 3.65 20.67
C PRO A 13 17.77 4.63 19.57
N CYS A 14 18.56 5.69 19.39
CA CYS A 14 18.33 6.66 18.32
C CYS A 14 18.54 6.07 16.91
N ALA A 15 19.35 5.02 16.79
CA ALA A 15 19.58 4.32 15.54
C ALA A 15 20.01 2.86 15.76
N ILE A 16 19.53 1.95 14.92
CA ILE A 16 19.97 0.55 14.83
C ILE A 16 20.05 0.19 13.35
N ASN A 17 21.20 -0.25 12.85
CA ASN A 17 21.33 -0.84 11.50
C ASN A 17 20.62 -0.06 10.37
N GLY A 18 20.73 1.27 10.34
CA GLY A 18 20.08 2.12 9.33
C GLY A 18 18.65 2.56 9.67
N TRP A 19 18.00 1.93 10.65
CA TRP A 19 16.73 2.37 11.22
C TRP A 19 16.96 3.54 12.17
N LEU A 20 16.28 4.67 11.95
CA LEU A 20 16.45 5.92 12.70
C LEU A 20 15.19 6.23 13.49
N TYR A 21 15.33 6.48 14.79
CA TYR A 21 14.20 6.83 15.63
C TYR A 21 13.57 8.15 15.19
N ASP A 22 12.27 8.15 14.91
CA ASP A 22 11.54 9.33 14.49
C ASP A 22 10.87 10.01 15.71
N THR A 23 11.46 11.13 16.13
CA THR A 23 10.96 11.94 17.24
C THR A 23 9.74 12.79 16.87
N ASP A 24 9.57 13.09 15.58
CA ASP A 24 8.49 13.92 15.06
C ASP A 24 7.27 13.09 14.67
N ASP A 25 7.39 11.76 14.68
CA ASP A 25 6.28 10.84 14.42
C ASP A 25 5.11 11.04 15.39
N THR A 26 3.94 11.34 14.81
CA THR A 26 2.70 11.61 15.54
C THR A 26 1.79 10.39 15.68
N SER A 27 2.25 9.19 15.30
CA SER A 27 1.46 7.97 15.46
C SER A 27 1.28 7.62 16.95
N ASN A 28 0.42 6.64 17.25
CA ASN A 28 0.24 6.14 18.60
C ASN A 28 1.33 5.15 19.04
N GLY A 29 2.53 5.20 18.44
CA GLY A 29 3.64 4.30 18.72
C GLY A 29 5.00 4.99 18.63
N HIS A 30 6.04 4.25 18.99
CA HIS A 30 7.44 4.65 18.79
C HIS A 30 7.91 4.03 17.49
N VAL A 31 8.37 4.86 16.55
CA VAL A 31 8.67 4.44 15.18
C VAL A 31 10.13 4.71 14.87
N TRP A 32 10.76 3.77 14.19
CA TRP A 32 12.04 3.92 13.52
C TRP A 32 11.83 3.82 12.01
N ARG A 33 12.43 4.74 11.26
CA ARG A 33 12.30 4.83 9.80
C ARG A 33 13.66 4.69 9.13
N SER A 34 13.67 4.09 7.94
CA SER A 34 14.83 4.22 7.06
C SER A 34 14.84 5.60 6.41
N SER A 35 16.03 6.17 6.22
CA SER A 35 16.19 7.41 5.44
C SER A 35 16.33 7.17 3.94
N GLU A 36 16.57 5.92 3.54
CA GLU A 36 16.87 5.53 2.15
C GLU A 36 15.79 4.64 1.53
N HIS A 37 14.96 4.02 2.37
CA HIS A 37 13.92 3.08 1.97
C HIS A 37 12.59 3.48 2.58
N ASP A 38 11.49 3.29 1.85
CA ASP A 38 10.13 3.61 2.30
C ASP A 38 9.58 2.51 3.21
N CYS A 39 10.24 2.31 4.35
CA CYS A 39 9.82 1.33 5.35
C CYS A 39 10.09 1.83 6.77
N SER A 40 9.24 1.36 7.68
CA SER A 40 9.31 1.73 9.09
C SER A 40 9.00 0.55 10.00
N ILE A 41 9.56 0.55 11.20
CA ILE A 41 9.20 -0.37 12.28
C ILE A 41 8.68 0.44 13.45
N GLY A 42 7.60 -0.02 14.09
CA GLY A 42 7.01 0.66 15.22
C GLY A 42 6.53 -0.27 16.31
N VAL A 43 6.59 0.25 17.53
CA VAL A 43 6.03 -0.36 18.74
C VAL A 43 4.79 0.43 19.13
N PHE A 44 3.64 -0.19 18.96
CA PHE A 44 2.33 0.42 19.14
C PHE A 44 1.63 -0.16 20.34
N ASP A 45 1.21 0.72 21.25
CA ASP A 45 0.26 0.34 22.27
C ASP A 45 -1.14 0.28 21.67
N THR A 46 -1.82 -0.84 21.88
CA THR A 46 -3.19 -1.12 21.45
C THR A 46 -4.01 -1.58 22.66
N ILE A 47 -5.33 -1.72 22.50
CA ILE A 47 -6.19 -2.09 23.64
C ILE A 47 -5.80 -3.50 24.13
N GLY A 48 -5.17 -3.58 25.30
CA GLY A 48 -4.78 -4.83 25.97
C GLY A 48 -3.54 -5.51 25.38
N SER A 49 -2.77 -4.84 24.52
CA SER A 49 -1.55 -5.44 23.97
C SER A 49 -0.60 -4.41 23.36
N VAL A 50 0.70 -4.71 23.41
CA VAL A 50 1.73 -4.03 22.62
C VAL A 50 1.95 -4.81 21.33
N ALA A 51 2.01 -4.12 20.19
CA ALA A 51 2.28 -4.72 18.89
C ALA A 51 3.54 -4.12 18.28
N VAL A 52 4.46 -4.99 17.86
CA VAL A 52 5.64 -4.62 17.06
C VAL A 52 5.29 -4.87 15.60
N ARG A 53 5.43 -3.85 14.76
CA ARG A 53 5.03 -3.91 13.35
C ARG A 53 6.09 -3.33 12.45
N VAL A 54 6.35 -3.99 11.32
CA VAL A 54 7.11 -3.42 10.21
C VAL A 54 6.14 -3.06 9.08
N THR A 55 6.31 -1.89 8.49
CA THR A 55 5.36 -1.24 7.57
C THR A 55 6.06 -0.87 6.27
N ASP A 56 5.38 -1.09 5.15
CA ASP A 56 5.76 -0.54 3.86
C ASP A 56 5.11 0.84 3.72
N ASP A 57 5.91 1.89 3.84
CA ASP A 57 5.41 3.27 3.91
C ASP A 57 4.89 3.76 2.55
N ARG A 58 5.12 3.00 1.47
CA ARG A 58 4.57 3.29 0.12
C ARG A 58 3.10 2.90 0.01
N VAL A 59 2.58 2.09 0.95
CA VAL A 59 1.27 1.44 0.87
C VAL A 59 0.39 1.85 2.06
N SER A 60 -0.87 2.16 1.78
CA SER A 60 -1.88 2.47 2.79
C SER A 60 -2.77 1.26 3.10
N GLY A 61 -3.55 1.32 4.18
CA GLY A 61 -4.53 0.27 4.55
C GLY A 61 -4.06 -0.65 5.67
N PHE A 62 -4.95 -1.51 6.16
CA PHE A 62 -4.66 -2.33 7.35
C PHE A 62 -3.56 -3.38 7.12
N ALA A 63 -3.40 -3.85 5.88
CA ALA A 63 -2.43 -4.87 5.52
C ALA A 63 -1.12 -4.28 4.93
N SER A 64 -0.87 -2.97 5.13
CA SER A 64 0.41 -2.29 4.83
C SER A 64 1.56 -2.69 5.76
N ASN A 65 1.28 -3.42 6.83
CA ASN A 65 2.23 -3.79 7.86
C ASN A 65 2.12 -5.27 8.23
N ILE A 66 3.25 -5.83 8.65
CA ILE A 66 3.36 -7.15 9.25
C ILE A 66 3.51 -6.97 10.75
N THR A 67 2.69 -7.67 11.53
CA THR A 67 2.90 -7.78 12.98
C THR A 67 4.01 -8.80 13.22
N LEU A 68 5.17 -8.31 13.67
CA LEU A 68 6.32 -9.12 14.05
C LEU A 68 6.08 -9.81 15.39
N GLU A 69 5.52 -9.06 16.34
CA GLU A 69 5.22 -9.56 17.68
C GLU A 69 3.98 -8.87 18.26
N ARG A 70 3.24 -9.62 19.09
CA ARG A 70 2.11 -9.12 19.87
C ARG A 70 2.20 -9.64 21.29
N ILE A 71 2.24 -8.73 22.24
CA ILE A 71 2.41 -9.00 23.67
C ILE A 71 1.15 -8.52 24.38
N ASP A 72 0.29 -9.47 24.76
CA ASP A 72 -0.94 -9.16 25.49
C ASP A 72 -0.62 -8.84 26.97
N TYR A 73 -1.33 -7.88 27.55
CA TYR A 73 -1.19 -7.50 28.95
C TYR A 73 -2.55 -7.22 29.58
N ASP A 74 -2.72 -7.65 30.84
CA ASP A 74 -3.91 -7.34 31.64
C ASP A 74 -3.66 -6.11 32.54
N ASP A 75 -2.60 -6.18 33.35
CA ASP A 75 -2.29 -5.13 34.36
C ASP A 75 -0.87 -4.54 34.25
N ASP A 76 0.05 -5.17 33.50
CA ASP A 76 1.46 -4.77 33.41
C ASP A 76 1.84 -4.30 31.99
N ARG A 77 1.31 -3.14 31.64
CA ARG A 77 1.55 -2.49 30.34
C ARG A 77 3.01 -2.09 30.14
N ASP A 78 3.70 -1.68 31.19
CA ASP A 78 5.08 -1.20 31.10
C ASP A 78 6.04 -2.36 30.80
N ALA A 79 5.85 -3.52 31.43
CA ALA A 79 6.61 -4.72 31.09
C ALA A 79 6.41 -5.12 29.62
N ALA A 80 5.17 -5.11 29.13
CA ALA A 80 4.88 -5.42 27.74
C ALA A 80 5.49 -4.40 26.76
N LEU A 81 5.59 -3.13 27.14
CA LEU A 81 6.28 -2.11 26.35
C LEU A 81 7.79 -2.36 26.33
N VAL A 82 8.41 -2.69 27.47
CA VAL A 82 9.83 -3.05 27.56
C VAL A 82 10.14 -4.23 26.63
N ASP A 83 9.34 -5.28 26.70
CA ASP A 83 9.50 -6.46 25.84
C ASP A 83 9.29 -6.11 24.36
N GLY A 84 8.29 -5.28 24.04
CA GLY A 84 8.04 -4.81 22.68
C GLY A 84 9.18 -3.97 22.10
N PHE A 85 9.81 -3.12 22.92
CA PHE A 85 11.01 -2.39 22.51
C PHE A 85 12.20 -3.32 22.29
N ALA A 86 12.40 -4.31 23.17
CA ALA A 86 13.48 -5.29 23.03
C ALA A 86 13.31 -6.09 21.73
N ALA A 87 12.10 -6.57 21.44
CA ALA A 87 11.77 -7.29 20.21
C ALA A 87 12.01 -6.46 18.94
N ALA A 88 11.58 -5.19 18.94
CA ALA A 88 11.84 -4.28 17.81
C ALA A 88 13.34 -4.07 17.60
N CYS A 89 14.11 -3.89 18.68
CA CYS A 89 15.55 -3.70 18.62
C CYS A 89 16.30 -4.93 18.11
N GLU A 90 15.90 -6.13 18.58
CA GLU A 90 16.44 -7.40 18.11
C GLU A 90 16.18 -7.57 16.61
N TRP A 91 14.94 -7.37 16.16
CA TRP A 91 14.59 -7.49 14.74
C TRP A 91 15.34 -6.50 13.85
N MET A 92 15.43 -5.22 14.25
CA MET A 92 16.21 -4.20 13.52
C MET A 92 17.70 -4.53 13.45
N THR A 93 18.24 -5.21 14.47
CA THR A 93 19.64 -5.64 14.48
C THR A 93 19.88 -6.74 13.45
N GLU A 94 18.90 -7.60 13.22
CA GLU A 94 18.99 -8.73 12.29
C GLU A 94 18.59 -8.38 10.85
N THR A 95 17.73 -7.37 10.67
CA THR A 95 17.15 -7.02 9.36
C THR A 95 17.54 -5.61 8.93
N ASP A 96 18.28 -5.53 7.83
CA ASP A 96 18.58 -4.28 7.15
C ASP A 96 17.33 -3.76 6.40
N PRO A 97 17.05 -2.43 6.41
CA PRO A 97 15.94 -1.87 5.64
C PRO A 97 15.90 -2.26 4.15
N ASP A 98 17.06 -2.34 3.48
CA ASP A 98 17.17 -2.71 2.05
C ASP A 98 16.85 -4.19 1.80
N ALA A 99 17.10 -5.04 2.81
CA ALA A 99 16.85 -6.47 2.71
C ALA A 99 15.39 -6.84 2.98
N TRP A 100 14.60 -5.93 3.56
CA TRP A 100 13.21 -6.18 3.90
C TRP A 100 12.28 -5.89 2.72
N SER A 101 11.32 -6.79 2.50
CA SER A 101 10.23 -6.60 1.55
C SER A 101 8.93 -7.10 2.13
N HIS A 102 7.84 -6.38 1.86
CA HIS A 102 6.52 -6.77 2.33
C HIS A 102 5.97 -7.91 1.44
N PRO A 103 5.60 -9.08 1.99
CA PRO A 103 5.29 -10.27 1.21
C PRO A 103 4.00 -10.14 0.38
N ASP A 104 3.09 -9.26 0.81
CA ASP A 104 1.82 -9.01 0.14
C ASP A 104 1.84 -7.78 -0.80
N VAL A 105 2.94 -7.02 -0.83
CA VAL A 105 3.04 -5.84 -1.70
C VAL A 105 3.43 -6.29 -3.10
N CYS A 106 2.64 -5.86 -4.09
CA CYS A 106 2.90 -6.14 -5.48
C CYS A 106 3.78 -5.04 -6.06
N GLU A 107 5.07 -5.34 -6.29
CA GLU A 107 6.04 -4.35 -6.80
C GLU A 107 5.68 -3.78 -8.18
N ALA A 108 4.93 -4.53 -8.99
CA ALA A 108 4.45 -4.05 -10.30
C ALA A 108 3.57 -2.79 -10.18
N VAL A 109 2.96 -2.54 -9.02
CA VAL A 109 2.14 -1.34 -8.78
C VAL A 109 2.95 -0.05 -8.84
N PHE A 110 4.23 -0.07 -8.46
CA PHE A 110 5.04 1.14 -8.38
C PHE A 110 5.55 1.62 -9.74
N ASP A 111 5.54 0.74 -10.74
CA ASP A 111 5.86 1.09 -12.11
C ASP A 111 4.56 1.40 -12.87
N ALA A 112 4.20 2.68 -12.80
CA ALA A 112 2.90 3.18 -13.21
C ALA A 112 2.65 3.02 -14.74
N PRO A 113 1.39 2.85 -15.16
CA PRO A 113 1.02 2.87 -16.58
C PRO A 113 1.48 4.15 -17.31
N PRO A 114 1.90 4.05 -18.59
CA PRO A 114 2.34 5.22 -19.35
C PRO A 114 1.31 6.34 -19.41
N GLY A 115 1.73 7.57 -19.11
CA GLY A 115 0.83 8.73 -19.01
C GLY A 115 0.14 8.88 -17.65
N TYR A 116 0.42 7.99 -16.69
CA TYR A 116 -0.12 8.04 -15.35
C TYR A 116 0.98 8.08 -14.27
N ALA A 117 0.63 8.55 -13.08
CA ALA A 117 1.44 8.41 -11.87
C ALA A 117 0.64 7.68 -10.78
N LEU A 118 1.30 6.88 -9.96
CA LEU A 118 0.67 6.27 -8.79
C LEU A 118 0.19 7.37 -7.84
N GLU A 119 -1.11 7.38 -7.54
CA GLU A 119 -1.73 8.30 -6.58
C GLU A 119 -1.92 7.61 -5.22
N THR A 120 -2.39 6.37 -5.21
CA THR A 120 -2.60 5.60 -3.97
C THR A 120 -2.56 4.11 -4.25
N TYR A 121 -1.89 3.36 -3.37
CA TYR A 121 -2.01 1.91 -3.26
C TYR A 121 -2.56 1.56 -1.87
N TYR A 122 -3.76 0.98 -1.83
CA TYR A 122 -4.45 0.56 -0.62
C TYR A 122 -4.47 -0.97 -0.54
N LEU A 123 -3.93 -1.52 0.54
CA LEU A 123 -3.81 -2.96 0.77
C LEU A 123 -4.59 -3.38 2.03
N GLU A 124 -5.56 -4.26 1.80
CA GLU A 124 -6.42 -4.86 2.82
C GLU A 124 -6.29 -6.38 2.84
N ASN A 125 -6.84 -6.99 3.87
CA ASN A 125 -6.85 -8.45 4.01
C ASN A 125 -7.63 -9.17 2.89
N ARG A 126 -8.58 -8.47 2.25
CA ARG A 126 -9.49 -9.06 1.25
C ARG A 126 -9.48 -8.34 -0.09
N GLU A 127 -8.82 -7.19 -0.18
CA GLU A 127 -8.77 -6.40 -1.39
C GLU A 127 -7.45 -5.65 -1.50
N ALA A 128 -7.06 -5.36 -2.74
CA ALA A 128 -5.95 -4.48 -3.06
C ALA A 128 -6.42 -3.49 -4.14
N ILE A 129 -6.32 -2.20 -3.88
CA ILE A 129 -6.85 -1.13 -4.75
C ILE A 129 -5.73 -0.18 -5.10
N VAL A 130 -5.61 0.12 -6.39
CA VAL A 130 -4.60 1.01 -6.94
C VAL A 130 -5.28 2.09 -7.74
N TYR A 131 -4.89 3.34 -7.48
CA TYR A 131 -5.27 4.50 -8.26
C TYR A 131 -4.04 5.07 -8.94
N TYR A 132 -4.07 5.13 -10.26
CA TYR A 132 -3.11 5.90 -11.04
C TYR A 132 -3.79 7.14 -11.58
N ARG A 133 -3.20 8.32 -11.37
CA ARG A 133 -3.70 9.61 -11.86
C ARG A 133 -3.12 9.93 -13.23
N ASP A 134 -3.97 10.27 -14.19
CA ASP A 134 -3.60 10.73 -15.52
C ASP A 134 -2.82 12.05 -15.42
N LEU A 135 -1.62 12.08 -15.99
CA LEU A 135 -0.73 13.24 -15.99
C LEU A 135 -1.20 14.35 -16.95
N ALA A 136 -2.02 14.02 -17.93
CA ALA A 136 -2.58 14.98 -18.88
C ALA A 136 -3.85 15.67 -18.37
N PHE A 137 -4.41 15.22 -17.25
CA PHE A 137 -5.63 15.79 -16.72
C PHE A 137 -5.37 17.15 -16.05
N ASP A 138 -5.89 18.19 -16.69
CA ASP A 138 -5.88 19.57 -16.21
C ASP A 138 -7.32 19.99 -15.89
N GLY A 139 -7.81 19.61 -14.71
CA GLY A 139 -9.18 19.88 -14.29
C GLY A 139 -9.39 19.71 -12.78
N ASP A 140 -10.48 20.27 -12.27
CA ASP A 140 -10.92 20.01 -10.89
C ASP A 140 -11.49 18.59 -10.77
N ARG A 141 -11.22 17.93 -9.63
CA ARG A 141 -11.74 16.59 -9.33
C ARG A 141 -13.28 16.57 -9.47
N PRO A 142 -13.87 15.73 -10.33
CA PRO A 142 -15.32 15.65 -10.45
C PRO A 142 -15.93 15.18 -9.12
N THR A 143 -16.81 15.98 -8.52
CA THR A 143 -17.42 15.65 -7.21
C THR A 143 -18.56 14.63 -7.30
N ARG A 144 -19.12 14.41 -8.50
CA ARG A 144 -20.15 13.40 -8.81
C ARG A 144 -20.47 13.43 -10.31
N ARG A 145 -20.53 12.29 -11.00
CA ARG A 145 -21.05 12.21 -12.37
C ARG A 145 -21.98 11.01 -12.57
N VAL A 146 -22.76 11.11 -13.64
CA VAL A 146 -23.66 10.08 -14.17
C VAL A 146 -22.79 9.02 -14.89
N PRO A 147 -23.05 7.71 -14.72
CA PRO A 147 -22.22 6.64 -15.27
C PRO A 147 -21.94 6.69 -16.78
N ASP A 148 -22.85 7.24 -17.58
CA ASP A 148 -22.82 7.15 -19.04
C ASP A 148 -21.80 8.11 -19.73
N GLU A 149 -20.93 8.78 -18.99
CA GLU A 149 -19.94 9.75 -19.51
C GLU A 149 -18.48 9.44 -19.10
N TYR A 150 -18.21 8.23 -18.61
CA TYR A 150 -16.88 7.90 -18.11
C TYR A 150 -15.91 7.70 -19.28
N SER A 151 -14.99 8.64 -19.40
CA SER A 151 -13.94 8.64 -20.40
C SER A 151 -12.68 9.19 -19.76
N ARG A 152 -11.54 9.00 -20.43
CA ARG A 152 -10.26 9.59 -20.00
C ARG A 152 -10.35 11.11 -19.80
N GLU A 153 -11.19 11.79 -20.58
CA GLU A 153 -11.39 13.24 -20.49
C GLU A 153 -12.10 13.69 -19.21
N ASN A 154 -12.88 12.80 -18.59
CA ASN A 154 -13.75 13.11 -17.44
C ASN A 154 -13.42 12.29 -16.17
N CYS A 155 -12.58 11.27 -16.29
CA CYS A 155 -12.16 10.37 -15.22
C CYS A 155 -10.63 10.35 -15.14
N PRO A 156 -10.03 11.13 -14.21
CA PRO A 156 -8.59 11.29 -14.17
C PRO A 156 -7.85 10.10 -13.57
N TYR A 157 -8.55 9.06 -13.11
CA TYR A 157 -7.90 7.92 -12.47
C TYR A 157 -8.15 6.63 -13.23
N LEU A 158 -7.06 5.90 -13.50
CA LEU A 158 -7.06 4.50 -13.86
C LEU A 158 -7.03 3.68 -12.56
N TYR A 159 -8.08 2.92 -12.34
CA TYR A 159 -8.37 2.13 -11.16
C TYR A 159 -8.07 0.66 -11.42
N VAL A 160 -7.32 0.04 -10.52
CA VAL A 160 -7.13 -1.41 -10.50
C VAL A 160 -7.58 -1.93 -9.14
N HIS A 161 -8.40 -2.97 -9.14
CA HIS A 161 -8.88 -3.58 -7.91
C HIS A 161 -8.85 -5.09 -8.00
N GLU A 162 -8.17 -5.73 -7.04
CA GLU A 162 -8.13 -7.17 -6.86
C GLU A 162 -8.90 -7.57 -5.60
N TRP A 163 -9.77 -8.58 -5.72
CA TRP A 163 -10.35 -9.29 -4.59
C TRP A 163 -9.42 -10.44 -4.20
N ARG A 164 -8.66 -10.24 -3.12
CA ARG A 164 -7.67 -11.19 -2.63
C ARG A 164 -8.37 -12.50 -2.22
N GLY A 165 -7.86 -13.61 -2.73
CA GLY A 165 -8.39 -14.96 -2.47
C GLY A 165 -9.44 -15.46 -3.47
N SER A 166 -10.08 -14.59 -4.26
CA SER A 166 -10.89 -15.03 -5.43
C SER A 166 -10.13 -14.93 -6.74
N GLY A 167 -9.03 -14.16 -6.77
CA GLY A 167 -8.32 -13.83 -8.01
C GLY A 167 -9.19 -13.00 -8.96
N SER A 168 -10.28 -12.40 -8.51
CA SER A 168 -11.05 -11.51 -9.39
C SER A 168 -10.36 -10.15 -9.39
N ALA A 169 -10.20 -9.54 -10.56
CA ALA A 169 -9.71 -8.18 -10.64
C ALA A 169 -10.59 -7.32 -11.57
N THR A 170 -10.41 -6.01 -11.51
CA THR A 170 -11.08 -5.04 -12.37
C THR A 170 -10.11 -3.94 -12.72
N VAL A 171 -10.07 -3.56 -14.00
CA VAL A 171 -9.37 -2.38 -14.48
C VAL A 171 -10.42 -1.42 -15.04
N ALA A 172 -10.54 -0.24 -14.44
CA ALA A 172 -11.62 0.70 -14.73
C ALA A 172 -11.13 2.15 -14.75
N LEU A 173 -11.95 3.05 -15.26
CA LEU A 173 -11.78 4.48 -15.04
C LEU A 173 -12.65 4.94 -13.88
N THR A 174 -12.11 5.86 -13.08
CA THR A 174 -12.85 6.49 -11.98
C THR A 174 -12.59 8.00 -11.92
N PRO A 175 -13.63 8.80 -11.62
CA PRO A 175 -13.53 10.25 -11.38
C PRO A 175 -12.84 10.64 -10.06
N TRP A 176 -12.80 9.77 -9.05
CA TRP A 176 -12.28 10.09 -7.70
C TRP A 176 -11.60 8.89 -7.03
N THR A 177 -10.85 9.17 -5.96
CA THR A 177 -10.11 8.19 -5.16
C THR A 177 -10.86 7.71 -3.91
N GLU A 178 -11.98 8.33 -3.54
CA GLU A 178 -12.73 8.02 -2.32
C GLU A 178 -13.96 7.12 -2.56
N ALA A 179 -13.84 5.84 -2.22
CA ALA A 179 -15.02 4.98 -2.01
C ALA A 179 -14.85 3.94 -0.89
N HIS A 180 -13.68 3.81 -0.26
CA HIS A 180 -13.41 2.76 0.74
C HIS A 180 -13.69 3.22 2.18
N GLY A 181 -14.83 3.89 2.39
CA GLY A 181 -15.39 4.00 3.74
C GLY A 181 -16.07 2.68 4.15
N PRO A 182 -15.98 2.23 5.42
CA PRO A 182 -16.67 1.03 5.87
C PRO A 182 -18.18 1.18 5.65
N GLY A 183 -18.73 0.45 4.67
CA GLY A 183 -20.15 0.47 4.30
C GLY A 183 -20.48 1.10 2.94
N SER A 184 -19.50 1.63 2.23
CA SER A 184 -19.67 2.12 0.86
C SER A 184 -19.63 0.96 -0.13
N ARG A 185 -20.60 0.91 -1.05
CA ARG A 185 -20.47 0.08 -2.26
C ARG A 185 -19.32 0.66 -3.09
N HIS A 186 -18.58 -0.18 -3.81
CA HIS A 186 -17.65 0.30 -4.83
C HIS A 186 -18.33 1.40 -5.64
N PRO A 187 -17.62 2.49 -5.97
CA PRO A 187 -18.19 3.56 -6.75
C PRO A 187 -18.69 2.95 -8.07
N GLU A 188 -19.66 3.59 -8.70
CA GLU A 188 -19.99 3.26 -10.09
C GLU A 188 -18.67 3.40 -10.87
N ILE A 189 -18.14 2.28 -11.37
CA ILE A 189 -16.88 2.16 -12.12
C ILE A 189 -17.21 1.60 -13.51
N GLU A 190 -16.53 2.09 -14.54
CA GLU A 190 -16.65 1.54 -15.89
C GLU A 190 -15.40 0.73 -16.21
N SER A 191 -15.57 -0.59 -16.37
CA SER A 191 -14.47 -1.47 -16.75
C SER A 191 -13.98 -1.10 -18.15
N VAL A 192 -12.70 -0.80 -18.27
CA VAL A 192 -12.07 -0.47 -19.56
C VAL A 192 -11.32 -1.65 -20.18
N VAL A 193 -11.12 -2.71 -19.41
CA VAL A 193 -10.55 -3.97 -19.86
C VAL A 193 -11.37 -5.14 -19.30
N GLU A 194 -11.56 -6.18 -20.11
CA GLU A 194 -12.04 -7.48 -19.62
C GLU A 194 -10.85 -8.27 -19.06
N THR A 195 -10.76 -8.41 -17.74
CA THR A 195 -9.72 -9.21 -17.10
C THR A 195 -10.06 -10.71 -17.14
N PRO A 196 -9.06 -11.61 -17.22
CA PRO A 196 -9.30 -13.05 -17.11
C PRO A 196 -10.07 -13.42 -15.83
N SER A 197 -10.84 -14.51 -15.89
CA SER A 197 -11.39 -15.12 -14.68
C SER A 197 -10.21 -15.64 -13.83
N GLU A 198 -10.12 -15.17 -12.58
CA GLU A 198 -9.07 -15.59 -11.64
C GLU A 198 -7.65 -15.08 -12.01
N CYS A 199 -7.48 -13.77 -12.19
CA CYS A 199 -6.20 -13.08 -12.27
C CYS A 199 -5.85 -12.25 -11.02
N GLY A 200 -4.59 -12.33 -10.56
CA GLY A 200 -4.09 -11.50 -9.47
C GLY A 200 -3.74 -10.07 -9.88
N LEU A 201 -3.35 -9.25 -8.89
CA LEU A 201 -3.04 -7.82 -9.09
C LEU A 201 -1.98 -7.57 -10.18
N GLU A 202 -0.93 -8.40 -10.27
CA GLU A 202 0.14 -8.28 -11.28
C GLU A 202 -0.39 -8.32 -12.72
N VAL A 203 -1.33 -9.24 -12.98
CA VAL A 203 -1.94 -9.39 -14.31
C VAL A 203 -2.84 -8.19 -14.58
N ALA A 204 -3.65 -7.77 -13.60
CA ALA A 204 -4.53 -6.61 -13.75
C ALA A 204 -3.72 -5.32 -14.02
N VAL A 205 -2.59 -5.11 -13.33
CA VAL A 205 -1.67 -3.99 -13.58
C VAL A 205 -1.06 -4.09 -14.98
N THR A 206 -0.67 -5.29 -15.43
CA THR A 206 -0.16 -5.50 -16.79
C THR A 206 -1.19 -5.11 -17.84
N MET A 207 -2.46 -5.47 -17.63
CA MET A 207 -3.57 -5.11 -18.51
C MET A 207 -3.86 -3.60 -18.48
N ALA A 208 -3.79 -2.97 -17.31
CA ALA A 208 -3.92 -1.52 -17.16
C ALA A 208 -2.82 -0.77 -17.94
N ARG A 209 -1.58 -1.27 -17.92
CA ARG A 209 -0.47 -0.75 -18.72
C ARG A 209 -0.71 -0.90 -20.21
N GLN A 210 -1.17 -2.06 -20.66
CA GLN A 210 -1.49 -2.27 -22.08
C GLN A 210 -2.57 -1.28 -22.54
N TRP A 211 -3.65 -1.16 -21.76
CA TRP A 211 -4.71 -0.21 -22.05
C TRP A 211 -4.19 1.22 -22.13
N ALA A 212 -3.36 1.66 -21.17
CA ALA A 212 -2.77 2.99 -21.19
C ALA A 212 -1.86 3.23 -22.40
N ARG A 213 -1.10 2.22 -22.86
CA ARG A 213 -0.27 2.31 -24.08
C ARG A 213 -1.09 2.53 -25.34
N GLU A 214 -2.26 1.90 -25.43
CA GLU A 214 -3.16 2.03 -26.58
C GLU A 214 -3.86 3.40 -26.61
N HIS A 215 -3.94 4.08 -25.46
CA HIS A 215 -4.76 5.28 -25.27
C HIS A 215 -3.95 6.55 -24.94
N THR A 216 -2.62 6.46 -24.82
CA THR A 216 -1.71 7.60 -24.57
C THR A 216 -0.81 7.86 -25.78
N GLU A 217 -0.70 9.13 -26.21
CA GLU A 217 0.24 9.55 -27.23
C GLU A 217 1.64 9.76 -26.61
N GLY A 218 2.63 8.94 -26.99
CA GLY A 218 4.02 9.08 -26.54
C GLY A 218 4.89 7.87 -26.90
N GLU A 219 6.21 8.07 -27.07
CA GLU A 219 7.17 6.96 -27.15
C GLU A 219 7.16 6.20 -25.81
N ILE A 220 6.91 4.89 -25.89
CA ILE A 220 6.82 3.99 -24.74
C ILE A 220 8.23 3.44 -24.48
N ASP A 221 8.77 3.68 -23.29
CA ASP A 221 9.98 2.99 -22.85
C ASP A 221 9.63 1.51 -22.60
N ALA A 222 10.37 0.62 -23.27
CA ALA A 222 10.04 -0.80 -23.31
C ALA A 222 10.58 -1.51 -22.06
N ASP A 223 9.77 -2.45 -21.58
CA ASP A 223 10.07 -3.47 -20.56
C ASP A 223 10.20 -2.96 -19.12
N ALA A 224 9.02 -2.72 -18.54
CA ALA A 224 8.76 -2.76 -17.12
C ALA A 224 9.28 -4.05 -16.45
N THR A 225 9.84 -3.92 -15.25
CA THR A 225 10.28 -5.05 -14.42
C THR A 225 9.11 -6.01 -14.13
N GLY A 226 9.32 -7.31 -14.36
CA GLY A 226 8.35 -8.36 -13.97
C GLY A 226 7.30 -8.75 -15.01
N GLN A 227 7.41 -8.33 -16.27
CA GLN A 227 6.49 -8.76 -17.32
C GLN A 227 6.66 -10.25 -17.66
N ALA A 228 5.75 -11.09 -17.16
CA ALA A 228 5.40 -12.33 -17.86
C ALA A 228 4.54 -11.93 -19.06
N GLY A 229 5.07 -12.11 -20.28
CA GLY A 229 4.34 -11.80 -21.51
C GLY A 229 2.96 -12.46 -21.52
N LEU A 230 1.92 -11.68 -21.83
CA LEU A 230 0.54 -12.16 -21.97
C LEU A 230 0.39 -13.29 -23.00
N GLU A 231 1.39 -13.47 -23.88
CA GLU A 231 1.49 -14.59 -24.82
C GLU A 231 1.52 -15.96 -24.14
N GLY A 232 1.88 -16.04 -22.85
CA GLY A 232 1.86 -17.27 -22.07
C GLY A 232 0.48 -17.76 -21.62
N TRP A 233 -0.57 -16.95 -21.77
CA TRP A 233 -1.92 -17.22 -21.23
C TRP A 233 -2.95 -17.62 -22.32
N SER A 234 -2.48 -17.84 -23.55
CA SER A 234 -3.29 -18.40 -24.64
C SER A 234 -3.03 -19.90 -24.79
N ALA A 235 -3.69 -20.74 -23.97
CA ALA A 235 -3.78 -22.19 -24.19
C ALA A 235 -5.13 -22.75 -23.70
#